data_AF-A0A815NZB1-F1
#
_entry.id   AF-A0A815NZB1-F1
#
_cell.length_a   1.000
_cell.length_b   1.000
_cell.length_c   1.000
_cell.angle_alpha   90.00
_cell.angle_beta   90.00
_cell.angle_gamma   90.00
#
_symmetry.space_group_name_H-M   'P 1'
#
loop_
_entity.id
_entity.type
_entity.pdbx_description
1 polymer ?
#
loop_
_entity_poly.entity_id
_entity_poly.type
_entity_poly.pdbx_seq_one_letter_code
_entity_poly.pdbx_strand_id
1 'polypeptide(L)'
;MNISEIDYPYYSYIPSRFGAGTFSIFVYISLLGWFIQSLHIRCRPLALPIFLFLAHLTTFIELILRGTLYIDILNTKLLYKITARLLSLSPRLLLLANYYCLVELRGKQARRILDRTIDITIPIIVIIAEIFLIIADELSFDIKHYQLTFYLRQSSGGLILSLSLIFYIIWYLSIPHVRRLYILPLLAVSSACVLIEAIYIQIISIPSFFFLLKQNELWFYTGHLCPIVLALATWSMYHPSKLLPPLEKNISHDENDKQLLPPHSSV
;
A
#
# COMPACT_ATOMS: atom_id res chain seq x y z
N MET A 1 5.33 -37.16 -1.13
CA MET A 1 5.07 -35.86 -1.79
C MET A 1 3.61 -35.84 -2.18
N ASN A 2 2.86 -34.90 -1.61
CA ASN A 2 1.46 -34.71 -1.99
C ASN A 2 1.45 -34.15 -3.42
N ILE A 3 0.53 -34.58 -4.28
CA ILE A 3 0.46 -34.11 -5.69
C ILE A 3 0.40 -32.57 -5.77
N SER A 4 -0.15 -31.91 -4.74
CA SER A 4 -0.18 -30.44 -4.61
C SER A 4 1.18 -29.75 -4.44
N GLU A 5 2.21 -30.45 -3.95
CA GLU A 5 3.57 -29.92 -3.79
C GLU A 5 4.32 -29.83 -5.12
N ILE A 6 3.93 -30.64 -6.12
CA ILE A 6 4.55 -30.70 -7.44
C ILE A 6 4.19 -29.45 -8.28
N ASP A 7 3.01 -28.87 -8.06
CA ASP A 7 2.51 -27.69 -8.78
C ASP A 7 2.91 -26.36 -8.12
N TYR A 8 3.70 -26.39 -7.04
CA TYR A 8 4.24 -25.17 -6.42
C TYR A 8 5.33 -24.56 -7.33
N PRO A 9 5.39 -23.23 -7.51
CA PRO A 9 4.62 -22.16 -6.85
C PRO A 9 3.41 -21.64 -7.65
N TYR A 10 3.10 -22.24 -8.80
CA TYR A 10 2.05 -21.76 -9.72
C TYR A 10 0.65 -21.83 -9.10
N TYR A 11 -0.33 -21.09 -9.62
CA TYR A 11 -1.74 -21.23 -9.19
C TYR A 11 -2.39 -22.46 -9.85
N SER A 12 -3.35 -23.10 -9.17
CA SER A 12 -4.06 -24.28 -9.74
C SER A 12 -5.43 -23.94 -10.33
N TYR A 13 -5.91 -22.70 -10.14
CA TYR A 13 -7.12 -22.19 -10.80
C TYR A 13 -6.75 -21.37 -12.05
N ILE A 14 -7.69 -21.25 -12.98
CA ILE A 14 -7.59 -20.36 -14.15
C ILE A 14 -8.11 -18.97 -13.74
N PRO A 15 -7.34 -17.88 -13.91
CA PRO A 15 -7.82 -16.55 -13.56
C PRO A 15 -9.04 -16.10 -14.39
N SER A 16 -10.04 -15.55 -13.72
CA SER A 16 -11.25 -14.97 -14.30
C SER A 16 -10.94 -13.64 -15.00
N ARG A 17 -11.05 -13.66 -16.33
CA ARG A 17 -10.91 -12.44 -17.15
C ARG A 17 -11.93 -11.38 -16.80
N PHE A 18 -13.16 -11.79 -16.47
CA PHE A 18 -14.24 -10.87 -16.12
C PHE A 18 -13.94 -10.13 -14.81
N GLY A 19 -13.43 -10.86 -13.80
CA GLY A 19 -13.01 -10.27 -12.53
C GLY A 19 -11.87 -9.27 -12.74
N ALA A 20 -10.78 -9.70 -13.37
CA ALA A 20 -9.64 -8.84 -13.69
C ALA A 20 -10.04 -7.60 -14.52
N GLY A 21 -10.92 -7.75 -15.51
CA GLY A 21 -11.46 -6.64 -16.30
C GLY A 21 -12.25 -5.64 -15.47
N THR A 22 -13.15 -6.13 -14.61
CA THR A 22 -13.99 -5.27 -13.77
C THR A 22 -13.13 -4.47 -12.77
N PHE A 23 -12.22 -5.13 -12.06
CA PHE A 23 -11.34 -4.45 -11.11
C PHE A 23 -10.35 -3.51 -11.80
N SER A 24 -9.83 -3.86 -12.99
CA SER A 24 -8.90 -2.99 -13.72
C SER A 24 -9.56 -1.68 -14.18
N ILE A 25 -10.84 -1.69 -14.55
CA ILE A 25 -11.61 -0.48 -14.87
C ILE A 25 -11.71 0.44 -13.64
N PHE A 26 -12.04 -0.10 -12.46
CA PHE A 26 -12.10 0.70 -11.23
C PHE A 26 -10.74 1.32 -10.88
N VAL A 27 -9.67 0.52 -10.96
CA VAL A 27 -8.31 1.02 -10.70
C VAL A 27 -7.89 2.06 -11.75
N TYR A 28 -8.23 1.87 -13.02
CA TYR A 28 -7.95 2.80 -14.10
C TYR A 28 -8.63 4.16 -13.89
N ILE A 29 -9.93 4.16 -13.59
CA ILE A 29 -10.68 5.39 -13.29
C ILE A 29 -10.03 6.13 -12.11
N SER A 30 -9.66 5.38 -11.08
CA SER A 30 -8.99 5.92 -9.90
C SER A 30 -7.60 6.51 -10.23
N LEU A 31 -6.81 5.81 -11.04
CA LEU A 31 -5.49 6.26 -11.50
C LEU A 31 -5.57 7.54 -12.34
N LEU A 32 -6.52 7.59 -13.29
CA LEU A 32 -6.75 8.77 -14.13
C LEU A 32 -7.21 9.97 -13.28
N GLY A 33 -8.10 9.73 -12.33
CA GLY A 33 -8.55 10.74 -11.37
C GLY A 33 -7.38 11.33 -10.58
N TRP A 34 -6.51 10.49 -10.03
CA TRP A 34 -5.30 10.93 -9.31
C TRP A 34 -4.33 11.69 -10.19
N PHE A 35 -4.11 11.24 -11.43
CA PHE A 35 -3.23 11.92 -12.38
C PHE A 35 -3.72 13.35 -12.65
N ILE A 36 -5.00 13.51 -12.98
CA ILE A 36 -5.62 14.82 -13.25
C ILE A 36 -5.57 15.71 -11.99
N GLN A 37 -5.95 15.19 -10.82
CA GLN A 37 -5.96 15.94 -9.57
C GLN A 37 -4.55 16.36 -9.14
N SER A 38 -3.55 15.50 -9.31
CA SER A 38 -2.15 15.78 -8.97
C SER A 38 -1.57 16.89 -9.84
N LEU A 39 -1.89 16.89 -11.15
CA LEU A 39 -1.48 17.97 -12.07
C LEU A 39 -2.13 19.31 -11.70
N HIS A 40 -3.41 19.31 -11.33
CA HIS A 40 -4.16 20.54 -11.12
C HIS A 40 -3.89 21.19 -9.76
N ILE A 41 -3.71 20.41 -8.68
CA ILE A 41 -3.81 20.94 -7.30
C ILE A 41 -2.44 21.01 -6.59
N ARG A 42 -1.34 20.52 -7.19
CA ARG A 42 -0.01 20.43 -6.55
C ARG A 42 -0.11 19.87 -5.12
N CYS A 43 -0.54 18.61 -5.04
CA CYS A 43 -0.82 17.92 -3.78
C CYS A 43 0.42 17.94 -2.86
N ARG A 44 0.22 18.28 -1.58
CA ARG A 44 1.23 18.11 -0.52
C ARG A 44 0.75 17.00 0.43
N PRO A 45 1.67 16.12 0.88
CA PRO A 45 3.11 16.13 0.65
C PRO A 45 3.42 15.61 -0.77
N LEU A 46 4.46 16.14 -1.43
CA LEU A 46 4.80 15.82 -2.83
C LEU A 46 5.01 14.32 -3.09
N ALA A 47 5.41 13.57 -2.07
CA ALA A 47 5.65 12.13 -2.17
C ALA A 47 4.35 11.29 -2.10
N LEU A 48 3.29 11.78 -1.45
CA LEU A 48 2.01 11.09 -1.34
C LEU A 48 1.36 10.76 -2.69
N PRO A 49 1.18 11.72 -3.62
CA PRO A 49 0.60 11.41 -4.93
C PRO A 49 1.47 10.43 -5.72
N ILE A 50 2.79 10.43 -5.51
CA ILE A 50 3.71 9.48 -6.17
C ILE A 50 3.44 8.05 -5.67
N PHE A 51 3.40 7.85 -4.35
CA PHE A 51 3.14 6.51 -3.79
C PHE A 51 1.75 6.00 -4.16
N LEU A 52 0.72 6.85 -4.11
CA LEU A 52 -0.62 6.49 -4.51
C LEU A 52 -0.68 6.16 -6.00
N PHE A 53 -0.08 6.99 -6.86
CA PHE A 53 -0.04 6.72 -8.29
C PHE A 53 0.67 5.39 -8.61
N LEU A 54 1.82 5.13 -7.99
CA LEU A 54 2.54 3.87 -8.18
C LEU A 54 1.74 2.67 -7.65
N ALA A 55 1.00 2.80 -6.55
CA ALA A 55 0.13 1.73 -6.03
C ALA A 55 -1.00 1.39 -7.03
N HIS A 56 -1.64 2.42 -7.58
CA HIS A 56 -2.65 2.23 -8.63
C HIS A 56 -2.05 1.61 -9.89
N LEU A 57 -0.88 2.09 -10.32
CA LEU A 57 -0.23 1.63 -11.55
C LEU A 57 0.19 0.16 -11.45
N THR A 58 0.81 -0.23 -10.33
CA THR A 58 1.22 -1.63 -10.10
C THR A 58 0.01 -2.57 -10.05
N THR A 59 -1.06 -2.18 -9.35
CA THR A 59 -2.32 -2.94 -9.32
C THR A 59 -2.95 -3.04 -10.71
N PHE A 60 -2.96 -1.95 -11.48
CA PHE A 60 -3.51 -1.93 -12.84
C PHE A 60 -2.75 -2.85 -13.78
N ILE A 61 -1.41 -2.80 -13.76
CA ILE A 61 -0.57 -3.67 -14.59
C ILE A 61 -0.78 -5.14 -14.21
N GLU A 62 -0.84 -5.47 -12.91
CA GLU A 62 -1.11 -6.84 -12.46
C GLU A 62 -2.45 -7.35 -13.01
N LEU A 63 -3.52 -6.56 -12.90
CA LEU A 63 -4.84 -6.94 -13.36
C LEU A 63 -4.90 -7.09 -14.88
N ILE A 64 -4.21 -6.23 -15.64
CA ILE A 64 -4.08 -6.39 -17.10
C ILE A 64 -3.35 -7.68 -17.42
N LEU A 65 -2.19 -7.93 -16.81
CA LEU A 65 -1.42 -9.14 -17.06
C LEU A 65 -2.26 -10.38 -16.75
N ARG A 66 -2.98 -10.38 -15.62
CA ARG A 66 -3.90 -11.45 -15.22
C ARG A 66 -5.07 -11.62 -16.19
N GLY A 67 -5.61 -10.54 -16.76
CA GLY A 67 -6.71 -10.60 -17.73
C GLY A 67 -6.27 -11.02 -19.14
N THR A 68 -5.05 -10.68 -19.55
CA THR A 68 -4.54 -10.88 -20.91
C THR A 68 -3.68 -12.13 -21.08
N LEU A 69 -2.82 -12.43 -20.09
CA LEU A 69 -1.85 -13.54 -20.12
C LEU A 69 -2.26 -14.69 -19.18
N TYR A 70 -3.55 -14.84 -18.91
CA TYR A 70 -4.11 -15.80 -17.95
C TYR A 70 -3.66 -17.26 -18.16
N ILE A 71 -3.39 -17.70 -19.41
CA ILE A 71 -2.83 -19.03 -19.71
C ILE A 71 -1.31 -19.08 -19.50
N ASP A 72 -0.58 -18.04 -19.88
CA ASP A 72 0.89 -18.02 -19.84
C ASP A 72 1.44 -17.79 -18.42
N ILE A 73 0.66 -17.16 -17.53
CA ILE A 73 0.99 -16.97 -16.11
C ILE A 73 1.14 -18.33 -15.40
N LEU A 74 0.41 -19.35 -15.86
CA LEU A 74 0.44 -20.69 -15.28
C LEU A 74 1.74 -21.44 -15.58
N ASN A 75 2.41 -21.11 -16.69
CA ASN A 75 3.50 -21.94 -17.22
C ASN A 75 4.86 -21.21 -17.25
N THR A 76 4.88 -19.89 -17.02
CA THR A 76 6.10 -19.10 -17.19
C THR A 76 6.61 -18.56 -15.85
N LYS A 77 7.71 -19.13 -15.37
CA LYS A 77 8.45 -18.69 -14.17
C LYS A 77 8.66 -17.18 -14.11
N LEU A 78 9.04 -16.57 -15.24
CA LEU A 78 9.27 -15.12 -15.34
C LEU A 78 7.97 -14.33 -15.04
N LEU A 79 6.85 -14.77 -15.61
CA LEU A 79 5.59 -14.06 -15.50
C LEU A 79 4.98 -14.19 -14.10
N TYR A 80 5.13 -15.35 -13.45
CA TYR A 80 4.82 -15.50 -12.02
C TYR A 80 5.63 -14.54 -11.16
N LYS A 81 6.95 -14.44 -11.36
CA LYS A 81 7.80 -13.52 -10.59
C LYS A 81 7.40 -12.05 -10.77
N ILE A 82 7.06 -11.64 -11.99
CA ILE A 82 6.63 -10.27 -12.26
C ILE A 82 5.28 -9.99 -11.58
N THR A 83 4.29 -10.85 -11.78
CA THR A 83 2.94 -10.67 -11.22
C THR A 83 2.94 -10.73 -9.69
N ALA A 84 3.65 -11.69 -9.07
CA ALA A 84 3.79 -11.78 -7.62
C ALA A 84 4.42 -10.53 -6.99
N ARG A 85 5.43 -9.94 -7.64
CA ARG A 85 6.05 -8.69 -7.18
C ARG A 85 5.11 -7.50 -7.30
N LEU A 86 4.48 -7.31 -8.47
CA LEU A 86 3.54 -6.20 -8.71
C LEU A 86 2.40 -6.21 -7.69
N LEU A 87 1.86 -7.40 -7.43
CA LEU A 87 0.82 -7.65 -6.44
C LEU A 87 1.23 -7.15 -5.05
N SER A 88 2.47 -7.43 -4.67
CA SER A 88 3.00 -7.12 -3.35
C SER A 88 3.46 -5.66 -3.19
N LEU A 89 3.71 -4.94 -4.29
CA LEU A 89 4.18 -3.55 -4.24
C LEU A 89 3.06 -2.59 -3.81
N SER A 90 1.83 -2.82 -4.28
CA SER A 90 0.67 -1.96 -4.00
C SER A 90 0.40 -1.72 -2.49
N PRO A 91 0.25 -2.74 -1.62
CA PRO A 91 0.07 -2.54 -0.18
C PRO A 91 1.20 -1.73 0.47
N ARG A 92 2.44 -1.98 0.04
CA ARG A 92 3.63 -1.33 0.61
C ARG A 92 3.66 0.16 0.24
N LEU A 93 3.29 0.47 -0.99
CA LEU A 93 3.14 1.85 -1.46
C LEU A 93 1.97 2.55 -0.76
N LEU A 94 0.84 1.87 -0.54
CA LEU A 94 -0.28 2.38 0.24
C LEU A 94 0.10 2.64 1.71
N LEU A 95 0.88 1.75 2.33
CA LEU A 95 1.38 1.93 3.69
C LEU A 95 2.32 3.14 3.79
N LEU A 96 3.22 3.31 2.82
CA LEU A 96 4.07 4.50 2.71
C LEU A 96 3.22 5.77 2.49
N ALA A 97 2.20 5.72 1.63
CA ALA A 97 1.27 6.83 1.42
C ALA A 97 0.57 7.24 2.72
N ASN A 98 0.00 6.28 3.46
CA ASN A 98 -0.60 6.51 4.77
C ASN A 98 0.41 7.19 5.72
N TYR A 99 1.65 6.70 5.75
CA TYR A 99 2.72 7.25 6.58
C TYR A 99 3.11 8.68 6.22
N TYR A 100 3.33 8.99 4.95
CA TYR A 100 3.69 10.35 4.52
C TYR A 100 2.57 11.35 4.81
N CYS A 101 1.31 10.94 4.67
CA CYS A 101 0.17 11.77 5.05
C CYS A 101 0.17 12.06 6.57
N LEU A 102 0.44 11.06 7.40
CA LEU A 102 0.54 11.22 8.85
C LEU A 102 1.68 12.16 9.27
N VAL A 103 2.87 12.03 8.66
CA VAL A 103 4.03 12.89 8.96
C VAL A 103 3.69 14.36 8.70
N GLU A 104 3.04 14.66 7.57
CA GLU A 104 2.63 16.03 7.27
C GLU A 104 1.58 16.55 8.28
N LEU A 105 0.63 15.69 8.68
CA LEU A 105 -0.43 16.03 9.63
C LEU A 105 0.08 16.38 11.03
N ARG A 106 1.15 15.74 11.50
CA ARG A 106 1.78 16.03 12.81
C ARG A 106 2.33 17.45 12.89
N GLY A 107 2.71 18.05 11.76
CA GLY A 107 3.35 19.37 11.74
C GLY A 107 4.70 19.40 12.46
N LYS A 108 5.20 20.61 12.75
CA LYS A 108 6.53 20.84 13.35
C LYS A 108 6.64 20.43 14.83
N GLN A 109 5.56 20.06 15.48
CA GLN A 109 5.49 19.79 16.92
C GLN A 109 5.89 18.33 17.25
N ALA A 110 6.94 17.87 16.58
CA ALA A 110 7.50 16.53 16.75
C ALA A 110 8.35 16.44 18.02
N ARG A 111 8.12 15.40 18.83
CA ARG A 111 9.05 15.03 19.91
C ARG A 111 10.28 14.43 19.23
N ARG A 112 11.38 15.21 19.21
CA ARG A 112 12.53 15.03 18.29
C ARG A 112 13.15 13.63 18.18
N ILE A 113 13.05 12.76 19.18
CA ILE A 113 13.73 11.45 19.16
C ILE A 113 12.80 10.33 18.68
N LEU A 114 11.57 10.25 19.21
CA LEU A 114 10.62 9.18 18.85
C LEU A 114 10.18 9.32 17.39
N ASP A 115 9.88 10.53 16.93
CA ASP A 115 9.44 10.78 15.56
C ASP A 115 10.57 10.49 14.55
N ARG A 116 11.82 10.90 14.84
CA ARG A 116 12.98 10.55 13.99
C ARG A 116 13.18 9.04 13.89
N THR A 117 12.97 8.33 15.00
CA THR A 117 13.10 6.87 15.01
C THR A 117 12.03 6.24 14.12
N ILE A 118 10.79 6.71 14.21
CA ILE A 118 9.68 6.27 13.35
C ILE A 118 9.98 6.56 11.88
N ASP A 119 10.48 7.77 11.60
CA ASP A 119 10.70 8.23 10.22
C ASP A 119 11.78 7.42 9.48
N ILE A 120 12.75 6.89 10.23
CA ILE A 120 13.80 6.01 9.71
C ILE A 120 13.32 4.56 9.68
N THR A 121 12.63 4.11 10.73
CA THR A 121 12.27 2.70 10.91
C THR A 121 11.22 2.25 9.90
N ILE A 122 10.21 3.08 9.61
CA ILE A 122 9.12 2.71 8.68
C ILE A 122 9.66 2.40 7.27
N PRO A 123 10.41 3.28 6.59
CA PRO A 123 10.97 2.98 5.27
C PRO A 123 11.90 1.78 5.27
N ILE A 124 12.75 1.63 6.29
CA ILE A 124 13.68 0.50 6.40
C ILE A 124 12.94 -0.83 6.51
N ILE A 125 11.91 -0.91 7.36
CA ILE A 125 11.11 -2.14 7.51
C ILE A 125 10.43 -2.51 6.18
N VAL A 126 9.89 -1.53 5.45
CA VAL A 126 9.27 -1.77 4.14
C VAL A 126 10.30 -2.32 3.14
N ILE A 127 11.50 -1.76 3.10
CA ILE A 127 12.60 -2.23 2.23
C ILE A 127 13.04 -3.65 2.61
N ILE A 128 13.23 -3.93 3.91
CA ILE A 128 13.63 -5.26 4.38
C ILE A 128 12.56 -6.31 4.05
N ALA A 129 11.29 -5.97 4.27
CA ALA A 129 10.18 -6.85 3.92
C ALA A 129 10.16 -7.17 2.42
N GLU A 130 10.44 -6.19 1.56
CA GLU A 130 10.54 -6.39 0.12
C GLU A 130 11.71 -7.30 -0.26
N ILE A 131 12.89 -7.10 0.34
CA ILE A 131 14.06 -7.97 0.12
C ILE A 131 13.75 -9.42 0.49
N PHE A 132 13.10 -9.66 1.63
CA PHE A 132 12.69 -11.01 2.01
C PHE A 132 11.74 -11.65 1.00
N LEU A 133 10.78 -10.89 0.48
CA LEU A 133 9.85 -11.42 -0.52
C LEU A 133 10.56 -11.72 -1.85
N ILE A 134 11.45 -10.83 -2.31
CA ILE A 134 12.24 -11.04 -3.52
C ILE A 134 13.07 -12.34 -3.43
N ILE A 135 13.75 -12.55 -2.30
CA ILE A 135 14.53 -13.78 -2.07
C ILE A 135 13.60 -15.00 -2.03
N ALA A 136 12.44 -14.87 -1.37
CA ALA A 136 11.47 -15.96 -1.29
C ALA A 136 10.96 -16.38 -2.67
N ASP A 137 10.65 -15.41 -3.55
CA ASP A 137 10.18 -15.66 -4.90
C ASP A 137 11.25 -16.33 -5.79
N GLU A 138 12.52 -15.98 -5.60
CA GLU A 138 13.62 -16.66 -6.28
C GLU A 138 13.75 -18.13 -5.86
N LEU A 139 13.65 -18.38 -4.55
CA LEU A 139 13.75 -19.72 -3.96
C LEU A 139 12.50 -20.58 -4.22
N SER A 140 11.36 -19.97 -4.54
CA SER A 140 10.07 -20.67 -4.71
C SER A 140 10.06 -21.72 -5.83
N PHE A 141 11.04 -21.69 -6.73
CA PHE A 141 11.17 -22.65 -7.83
C PHE A 141 12.12 -23.81 -7.53
N ASP A 142 12.76 -23.82 -6.36
CA ASP A 142 13.62 -24.92 -5.92
C ASP A 142 12.98 -25.64 -4.73
N ILE A 143 12.61 -26.90 -4.95
CA ILE A 143 12.00 -27.78 -3.95
C ILE A 143 12.88 -27.89 -2.69
N LYS A 144 14.21 -27.84 -2.84
CA LYS A 144 15.14 -27.91 -1.68
C LYS A 144 14.95 -26.75 -0.70
N HIS A 145 14.51 -25.59 -1.19
CA HIS A 145 14.35 -24.37 -0.42
C HIS A 145 12.88 -24.08 -0.06
N TYR A 146 11.97 -25.03 -0.31
CA TYR A 146 10.53 -24.89 -0.11
C TYR A 146 10.16 -24.29 1.26
N GLN A 147 10.67 -24.85 2.36
CA GLN A 147 10.37 -24.35 3.71
C GLN A 147 10.91 -22.94 3.95
N LEU A 148 12.13 -22.66 3.48
CA LEU A 148 12.77 -21.35 3.62
C LEU A 148 11.97 -20.27 2.89
N THR A 149 11.40 -20.57 1.71
CA THR A 149 10.52 -19.66 1.00
C THR A 149 9.32 -19.24 1.84
N PHE A 150 8.63 -20.19 2.49
CA PHE A 150 7.49 -19.87 3.34
C PHE A 150 7.89 -19.05 4.57
N TYR A 151 9.02 -19.38 5.22
CA TYR A 151 9.53 -18.57 6.34
C TYR A 151 9.85 -17.13 5.94
N LEU A 152 10.44 -16.92 4.76
CA LEU A 152 10.75 -15.58 4.26
C LEU A 152 9.48 -14.80 3.92
N ARG A 153 8.48 -15.45 3.29
CA ARG A 153 7.17 -14.84 3.02
C ARG A 153 6.44 -14.46 4.31
N GLN A 154 6.44 -15.36 5.29
CA GLN A 154 5.86 -15.13 6.61
C GLN A 154 6.57 -14.02 7.40
N SER A 155 7.89 -13.91 7.26
CA SER A 155 8.67 -12.84 7.87
C SER A 155 8.38 -11.49 7.20
N SER A 156 8.29 -11.46 5.87
CA SER A 156 7.90 -10.26 5.10
C SER A 156 6.49 -9.79 5.47
N GLY A 157 5.51 -10.70 5.44
CA GLY A 157 4.13 -10.41 5.82
C GLY A 157 4.02 -9.97 7.28
N GLY A 158 4.74 -10.63 8.19
CA GLY A 158 4.78 -10.29 9.61
C GLY A 158 5.35 -8.89 9.89
N LEU A 159 6.38 -8.47 9.16
CA LEU A 159 6.93 -7.11 9.25
C LEU A 159 5.90 -6.05 8.83
N ILE A 160 5.25 -6.25 7.68
CA ILE A 160 4.22 -5.32 7.17
C ILE A 160 3.00 -5.29 8.10
N LEU A 161 2.58 -6.44 8.63
CA LEU A 161 1.49 -6.55 9.60
C LEU A 161 1.81 -5.79 10.89
N SER A 162 3.00 -6.01 11.45
CA SER A 162 3.47 -5.32 12.66
C SER A 162 3.52 -3.82 12.45
N LEU A 163 4.03 -3.39 11.29
CA LEU A 163 4.10 -1.99 10.91
C LEU A 163 2.72 -1.35 10.78
N SER A 164 1.77 -2.06 10.18
CA SER A 164 0.38 -1.61 10.02
C SER A 164 -0.33 -1.43 11.37
N LEU A 165 -0.10 -2.35 12.32
CA LEU A 165 -0.63 -2.25 13.68
C LEU A 165 -0.01 -1.09 14.46
N ILE A 166 1.32 -0.99 14.44
CA ILE A 166 2.06 0.10 15.08
C ILE A 166 1.60 1.43 14.51
N PHE A 167 1.47 1.54 13.19
CA PHE A 167 1.01 2.74 12.51
C PHE A 167 -0.34 3.25 13.04
N TYR A 168 -1.29 2.34 13.27
CA TYR A 168 -2.61 2.66 13.84
C TYR A 168 -2.49 3.25 15.25
N ILE A 169 -1.61 2.70 16.08
CA ILE A 169 -1.36 3.18 17.44
C ILE A 169 -0.70 4.56 17.41
N ILE A 170 0.36 4.73 16.63
CA ILE A 170 1.09 6.00 16.56
C ILE A 170 0.19 7.10 15.95
N TRP A 171 -0.69 6.76 15.01
CA TRP A 171 -1.70 7.67 14.49
C TRP A 171 -2.68 8.17 15.55
N TYR A 172 -3.27 7.25 16.33
CA TYR A 172 -4.24 7.59 17.37
C TYR A 172 -3.65 8.54 18.42
N LEU A 173 -2.35 8.41 18.71
CA LEU A 173 -1.65 9.20 19.72
C LEU A 173 -1.15 10.56 19.22
N SER A 174 -0.87 10.73 17.92
CA SER A 174 -0.10 11.90 17.43
C SER A 174 -0.89 13.02 16.76
N ILE A 175 -2.19 12.88 16.49
CA ILE A 175 -2.98 13.92 15.80
C ILE A 175 -3.84 14.73 16.78
N PRO A 176 -3.79 16.08 16.75
CA PRO A 176 -4.68 16.93 17.56
C PRO A 176 -6.15 16.80 17.14
N HIS A 177 -7.07 16.89 18.11
CA HIS A 177 -8.50 16.57 17.94
C HIS A 177 -9.19 17.27 16.74
N VAL A 178 -8.79 18.50 16.41
CA VAL A 178 -9.38 19.29 15.31
C VAL A 178 -9.01 18.75 13.92
N ARG A 179 -7.79 18.22 13.74
CA ARG A 179 -7.34 17.61 12.47
C ARG A 179 -7.82 16.16 12.31
N ARG A 180 -8.32 15.54 13.39
CA ARG A 180 -8.84 14.17 13.35
C ARG A 180 -10.05 14.08 12.43
N LEU A 181 -11.07 14.92 12.61
CA LEU A 181 -12.41 14.70 12.04
C LEU A 181 -12.46 14.54 10.51
N TYR A 182 -11.67 15.28 9.74
CA TYR A 182 -11.78 15.30 8.27
C TYR A 182 -10.98 14.19 7.57
N ILE A 183 -9.90 13.70 8.18
CA ILE A 183 -8.96 12.75 7.55
C ILE A 183 -8.97 11.39 8.27
N LEU A 184 -9.64 11.31 9.45
CA LEU A 184 -9.85 10.07 10.18
C LEU A 184 -10.40 8.95 9.29
N PRO A 185 -11.50 9.17 8.53
CA PRO A 185 -12.15 8.08 7.81
C PRO A 185 -11.24 7.53 6.70
N LEU A 186 -10.53 8.43 6.01
CA LEU A 186 -9.57 8.07 4.96
C LEU A 186 -8.44 7.19 5.49
N LEU A 187 -7.76 7.65 6.55
CA LEU A 187 -6.64 6.91 7.13
C LEU A 187 -7.10 5.61 7.80
N ALA A 188 -8.26 5.61 8.46
CA ALA A 188 -8.81 4.42 9.09
C ALA A 188 -9.17 3.35 8.07
N VAL A 189 -9.89 3.70 7.00
CA VAL A 189 -10.29 2.74 5.95
C VAL A 189 -9.07 2.24 5.18
N SER A 190 -8.15 3.12 4.78
CA SER A 190 -6.92 2.72 4.10
C SER A 190 -6.06 1.80 4.97
N SER A 191 -5.88 2.12 6.25
CA SER A 191 -5.08 1.30 7.17
C SER A 191 -5.74 -0.05 7.45
N ALA A 192 -7.07 -0.08 7.60
CA ALA A 192 -7.82 -1.33 7.78
C ALA A 192 -7.70 -2.23 6.55
N CYS A 193 -7.74 -1.66 5.34
CA CYS A 193 -7.56 -2.41 4.10
C CYS A 193 -6.16 -3.01 3.99
N VAL A 194 -5.11 -2.23 4.26
CA VAL A 194 -3.73 -2.73 4.31
C VAL A 194 -3.56 -3.81 5.38
N LEU A 195 -4.25 -3.66 6.52
CA LEU A 195 -4.24 -4.66 7.59
C LEU A 195 -4.90 -5.98 7.16
N ILE A 196 -6.08 -5.93 6.51
CA ILE A 196 -6.76 -7.11 5.97
C ILE A 196 -5.86 -7.84 4.99
N GLU A 197 -5.21 -7.09 4.10
CA GLU A 197 -4.30 -7.66 3.11
C GLU A 197 -3.04 -8.27 3.74
N ALA A 198 -2.44 -7.61 4.73
CA ALA A 198 -1.29 -8.14 5.46
C ALA A 198 -1.64 -9.45 6.19
N ILE A 199 -2.84 -9.53 6.78
CA ILE A 199 -3.37 -10.76 7.39
C ILE A 199 -3.53 -11.84 6.31
N TYR A 200 -4.13 -11.51 5.17
CA TYR A 200 -4.29 -12.45 4.07
C TYR A 200 -2.95 -12.99 3.57
N ILE A 201 -1.96 -12.12 3.35
CA ILE A 201 -0.57 -12.48 2.97
C ILE A 201 0.03 -13.42 4.02
N GLN A 202 -0.19 -13.15 5.31
CA GLN A 202 0.30 -14.00 6.39
C GLN A 202 -0.34 -15.39 6.37
N ILE A 203 -1.64 -15.47 6.12
CA ILE A 203 -2.38 -16.73 6.02
C ILE A 203 -1.85 -17.55 4.83
N ILE A 204 -1.71 -16.96 3.64
CA ILE A 204 -1.18 -17.67 2.47
C ILE A 204 0.34 -17.97 2.57
N SER A 205 1.02 -17.43 3.57
CA SER A 205 2.42 -17.77 3.89
C SER A 205 2.55 -19.00 4.77
N ILE A 206 1.44 -19.63 5.18
CA ILE A 206 1.43 -20.91 5.87
C ILE A 206 1.14 -22.02 4.85
N PRO A 207 1.99 -23.06 4.72
CA PRO A 207 1.86 -24.09 3.68
C PRO A 207 0.47 -24.73 3.58
N SER A 208 -0.13 -25.10 4.71
CA SER A 208 -1.46 -25.74 4.75
C SER A 208 -2.56 -24.85 4.16
N PHE A 209 -2.53 -23.56 4.47
CA PHE A 209 -3.50 -22.59 3.96
C PHE A 209 -3.19 -22.14 2.53
N PHE A 210 -1.90 -22.06 2.16
CA PHE A 210 -1.49 -21.74 0.79
C PHE A 210 -2.15 -22.66 -0.22
N PHE A 211 -2.05 -23.98 -0.04
CA PHE A 211 -2.62 -24.94 -1.00
C PHE A 211 -4.15 -24.90 -1.06
N LEU A 212 -4.81 -24.66 0.08
CA LEU A 212 -6.26 -24.56 0.15
C LEU A 212 -6.77 -23.29 -0.56
N LEU A 213 -6.11 -22.15 -0.34
CA LEU A 213 -6.49 -20.87 -0.92
C LEU A 213 -6.06 -20.75 -2.39
N LYS A 214 -4.96 -21.40 -2.79
CA LYS A 214 -4.47 -21.49 -4.17
C LYS A 214 -5.46 -22.16 -5.13
N GLN A 215 -6.42 -22.93 -4.62
CA GLN A 215 -7.42 -23.62 -5.45
C GLN A 215 -8.64 -22.77 -5.81
N ASN A 216 -8.85 -21.64 -5.12
CA ASN A 216 -10.03 -20.82 -5.32
C ASN A 216 -9.65 -19.35 -5.49
N GLU A 217 -9.85 -18.85 -6.72
CA GLU A 217 -9.56 -17.47 -7.10
C GLU A 217 -10.32 -16.43 -6.28
N LEU A 218 -11.50 -16.77 -5.76
CA LEU A 218 -12.31 -15.82 -5.01
C LEU A 218 -11.56 -15.25 -3.81
N TRP A 219 -10.76 -16.08 -3.13
CA TRP A 219 -9.94 -15.63 -1.98
C TRP A 219 -8.88 -14.62 -2.38
N PHE A 220 -8.33 -14.74 -3.59
CA PHE A 220 -7.41 -13.76 -4.14
C PHE A 220 -8.11 -12.42 -4.36
N TYR A 221 -9.31 -12.40 -4.96
CA TYR A 221 -10.06 -11.15 -5.12
C TYR A 221 -10.51 -10.56 -3.79
N THR A 222 -11.05 -11.36 -2.87
CA THR A 222 -11.63 -10.84 -1.62
C THR A 222 -10.58 -10.50 -0.57
N GLY A 223 -9.53 -11.31 -0.45
CA GLY A 223 -8.50 -11.17 0.58
C GLY A 223 -7.36 -10.21 0.20
N HIS A 224 -7.17 -9.97 -1.10
CA HIS A 224 -6.08 -9.14 -1.60
C HIS A 224 -6.56 -7.95 -2.44
N LEU A 225 -7.27 -8.18 -3.55
CA LEU A 225 -7.62 -7.08 -4.46
C LEU A 225 -8.72 -6.14 -3.93
N CYS A 226 -9.76 -6.66 -3.28
CA CYS A 226 -10.86 -5.85 -2.79
C CYS A 226 -10.40 -4.83 -1.73
N PRO A 227 -9.62 -5.20 -0.69
CA PRO A 227 -9.03 -4.23 0.24
C PRO A 227 -8.18 -3.16 -0.48
N ILE A 228 -7.31 -3.56 -1.42
CA ILE A 228 -6.51 -2.60 -2.19
C ILE A 228 -7.41 -1.62 -2.93
N VAL A 229 -8.38 -2.11 -3.71
CA VAL A 229 -9.26 -1.24 -4.51
C VAL A 229 -10.12 -0.34 -3.62
N LEU A 230 -10.58 -0.82 -2.47
CA LEU A 230 -11.28 0.01 -1.48
C LEU A 230 -10.38 1.09 -0.90
N ALA A 231 -9.13 0.78 -0.54
CA ALA A 231 -8.16 1.77 -0.08
C ALA A 231 -7.90 2.83 -1.17
N LEU A 232 -7.62 2.39 -2.39
CA LEU A 232 -7.39 3.23 -3.56
C LEU A 232 -8.60 4.16 -3.85
N ALA A 233 -9.81 3.61 -3.85
CA ALA A 233 -11.04 4.37 -4.06
C ALA A 233 -11.27 5.39 -2.94
N THR A 234 -11.01 5.02 -1.68
CA THR A 234 -11.13 5.92 -0.53
C THR A 234 -10.17 7.11 -0.68
N TRP A 235 -8.91 6.86 -1.05
CA TRP A 235 -7.93 7.92 -1.34
C TRP A 235 -8.40 8.85 -2.47
N SER A 236 -9.02 8.31 -3.52
CA SER A 236 -9.56 9.09 -4.63
C SER A 236 -10.76 9.95 -4.25
N MET A 237 -11.66 9.45 -3.41
CA MET A 237 -12.83 10.19 -2.93
C MET A 237 -12.42 11.32 -1.98
N TYR A 238 -11.50 11.02 -1.06
CA TYR A 238 -11.09 11.90 0.04
C TYR A 238 -9.74 12.56 -0.25
N HIS A 239 -9.51 12.99 -1.49
CA HIS A 239 -8.24 13.58 -1.90
C HIS A 239 -7.76 14.67 -0.90
N PRO A 240 -6.50 14.62 -0.42
CA PRO A 240 -6.00 15.44 0.68
C PRO A 240 -6.22 16.95 0.49
N SER A 241 -6.16 17.44 -0.75
CA SER A 241 -6.39 18.87 -1.04
C SER A 241 -7.83 19.35 -0.80
N LYS A 242 -8.79 18.43 -0.67
CA LYS A 242 -10.18 18.76 -0.33
C LYS A 242 -10.41 18.81 1.19
N LEU A 243 -9.51 18.20 1.98
CA LEU A 243 -9.72 17.94 3.40
C LEU A 243 -8.70 18.62 4.31
N LEU A 244 -7.48 18.82 3.82
CA LEU A 244 -6.46 19.59 4.52
C LEU A 244 -6.76 21.08 4.30
N PRO A 245 -6.98 21.88 5.36
CA PRO A 245 -6.99 23.32 5.20
C PRO A 245 -5.64 23.74 4.60
N PRO A 246 -5.62 24.74 3.70
CA PRO A 246 -4.36 25.28 3.20
C PRO A 246 -3.51 25.67 4.41
N LEU A 247 -2.22 25.34 4.34
CA LEU A 247 -1.24 25.66 5.38
C LEU A 247 -1.51 27.08 5.87
N GLU A 248 -1.72 27.28 7.17
CA GLU A 248 -1.64 28.62 7.76
C GLU A 248 -0.36 29.23 7.21
N LYS A 249 -0.48 30.27 6.38
CA LYS A 249 0.67 31.06 5.96
C LYS A 249 1.40 31.37 7.25
N ASN A 250 2.70 31.08 7.32
CA ASN A 250 3.52 31.48 8.47
C ASN A 250 3.26 32.97 8.71
N ILE A 251 2.35 33.29 9.62
CA ILE A 251 2.32 34.58 10.26
C ILE A 251 3.53 34.46 11.17
N SER A 252 4.66 34.97 10.68
CA SER A 252 5.79 35.26 11.56
C SER A 252 5.25 36.17 12.65
N HIS A 253 5.05 35.64 13.84
CA HIS A 253 4.92 36.45 15.03
C HIS A 253 6.34 36.85 15.41
N ASP A 254 6.57 38.17 15.39
CA ASP A 254 7.73 38.77 16.02
C ASP A 254 7.64 38.53 17.55
N GLU A 255 8.74 38.66 18.30
CA GLU A 255 8.80 38.37 19.75
C GLU A 255 7.79 39.15 20.63
N ASN A 256 6.96 40.02 20.04
CA ASN A 256 5.93 40.83 20.67
C ASN A 256 4.48 40.56 20.17
N ASP A 257 4.20 39.37 19.59
CA ASP A 257 2.83 38.95 19.21
C ASP A 257 2.08 39.86 18.21
N LYS A 258 2.78 40.73 17.48
CA LYS A 258 2.16 41.54 16.42
C LYS A 258 2.17 40.81 15.08
N GLN A 259 1.00 40.75 14.43
CA GLN A 259 0.84 40.20 13.08
C GLN A 259 1.62 41.04 12.07
N LEU A 260 2.61 40.44 11.41
CA LEU A 260 3.26 41.04 10.24
C LEU A 260 2.31 40.92 9.03
N LEU A 261 1.76 42.05 8.59
CA LEU A 261 0.94 42.13 7.37
C LEU A 261 1.78 41.69 6.16
N PRO A 262 1.17 40.99 5.17
CA PRO A 262 1.88 40.60 3.96
C PRO A 262 2.33 41.85 3.19
N PRO A 263 3.50 41.80 2.51
CA PRO A 263 3.95 42.92 1.70
C PRO A 263 2.93 43.19 0.59
N HIS A 264 2.43 44.43 0.54
CA HIS A 264 1.65 44.92 -0.59
C HIS A 264 2.47 44.73 -1.86
N SER A 265 1.97 43.92 -2.79
CA SER A 265 2.42 43.93 -4.17
C SER A 265 1.98 45.27 -4.79
N SER A 266 2.91 46.22 -4.91
CA SER A 266 2.72 47.37 -5.80
C SER A 266 2.77 46.88 -7.24
N VAL A 267 1.76 47.31 -8.00
CA VAL A 267 1.55 47.14 -9.44
C VAL A 267 2.82 47.41 -10.26
#